data_AF-F2JXJ6-F1
#
_entry.id   AF-F2JXJ6-F1
#
_cell.length_a   1.000
_cell.length_b   1.000
_cell.length_c   1.000
_cell.angle_alpha   90.00
_cell.angle_beta   90.00
_cell.angle_gamma   90.00
#
_symmetry.space_group_name_H-M   'P 1'
#
loop_
_entity.id
_entity.type
_entity.pdbx_description
1 polymer ?
#
loop_
_entity_poly.entity_id
_entity_poly.type
_entity_poly.pdbx_seq_one_letter_code
_entity_poly.pdbx_strand_id
1 'polypeptide(L)'
;MRQLLFRLGEASDGRHYAFITDQPDIDDMFDSGYKTAYKHRDTSTGRELLARWQHTFSVKSKEFDIMPEEDALPDLLQKAFDSMMNRLVNGIDVFFCDYNLAIEADLPICNNVMDRFRSTDFVLFSCEELIGNDPTTQPYMVSYAAPRYPNSSNSGSQHRIYSKTDPFAFSLAINAIVTQRERDNLNGGHIRSEIDAYISDNIVNEQEAELAINQFVDVLSKYLHSKAAIDAK
;
A
#
# COMPACT_ATOMS: atom_id res chain seq x y z
N MET A 1 -0.06 -4.99 -21.57
CA MET A 1 0.76 -3.92 -20.98
C MET A 1 0.01 -3.33 -19.79
N ARG A 2 0.71 -3.16 -18.66
CA ARG A 2 0.18 -2.66 -17.38
C ARG A 2 0.81 -1.30 -17.05
N GLN A 3 0.22 -0.58 -16.09
CA GLN A 3 0.80 0.63 -15.50
C GLN A 3 0.73 0.53 -13.97
N LEU A 4 1.70 1.11 -13.28
CA LEU A 4 1.61 1.33 -11.85
C LEU A 4 0.73 2.54 -11.60
N LEU A 5 -0.22 2.39 -10.69
CA LEU A 5 -1.03 3.47 -10.16
C LEU A 5 -0.60 3.70 -8.72
N PHE A 6 -0.10 4.91 -8.45
CA PHE A 6 0.06 5.40 -7.09
C PHE A 6 -1.00 6.46 -6.82
N ARG A 7 -1.65 6.38 -5.66
CA ARG A 7 -2.61 7.39 -5.21
C ARG A 7 -2.40 7.69 -3.74
N LEU A 8 -2.55 8.96 -3.40
CA LEU A 8 -2.53 9.45 -2.03
C LEU A 8 -3.84 10.20 -1.74
N GLY A 9 -4.39 10.00 -0.54
CA GLY A 9 -5.55 10.70 -0.01
C GLY A 9 -5.34 11.10 1.45
N GLU A 10 -5.58 12.38 1.76
CA GLU A 10 -5.62 12.90 3.12
C GLU A 10 -7.05 12.85 3.65
N ALA A 11 -7.26 12.12 4.75
CA ALA A 11 -8.54 11.98 5.41
C ALA A 11 -8.92 13.24 6.20
N SER A 12 -10.20 13.37 6.54
CA SER A 12 -10.72 14.49 7.35
C SER A 12 -10.11 14.64 8.74
N ASP A 13 -9.45 13.61 9.26
CA ASP A 13 -8.74 13.60 10.54
C ASP A 13 -7.22 13.86 10.42
N GLY A 14 -6.76 14.23 9.22
CA GLY A 14 -5.36 14.55 8.90
C GLY A 14 -4.47 13.33 8.62
N ARG A 15 -5.04 12.12 8.55
CA ARG A 15 -4.28 10.90 8.25
C ARG A 15 -4.07 10.71 6.75
N HIS A 16 -2.93 10.17 6.38
CA HIS A 16 -2.57 9.92 4.99
C HIS A 16 -2.72 8.46 4.62
N TYR A 17 -3.55 8.20 3.62
CA TYR A 17 -3.75 6.88 3.03
C TYR A 17 -3.15 6.89 1.64
N ALA A 18 -2.39 5.86 1.29
CA ALA A 18 -1.88 5.72 -0.05
C ALA A 18 -1.94 4.28 -0.54
N PHE A 19 -1.98 4.10 -1.86
CA PHE A 19 -1.82 2.80 -2.47
C PHE A 19 -0.82 2.81 -3.62
N ILE A 20 -0.20 1.65 -3.86
CA ILE A 20 0.48 1.33 -5.11
C ILE A 20 0.02 -0.03 -5.62
N THR A 21 -0.37 -0.08 -6.89
CA THR A 21 -0.91 -1.28 -7.52
C THR A 21 -0.62 -1.28 -9.01
N ASP A 22 -0.56 -2.46 -9.61
CA ASP A 22 -0.59 -2.63 -11.07
C ASP A 22 -1.95 -3.16 -11.56
N GLN A 23 -2.93 -3.27 -10.67
CA GLN A 23 -4.28 -3.72 -10.97
C GLN A 23 -5.12 -2.59 -11.57
N PRO A 24 -6.00 -2.90 -12.53
CA PRO A 24 -6.96 -1.93 -13.05
C PRO A 24 -8.07 -1.62 -12.03
N ASP A 25 -8.74 -0.48 -12.20
CA ASP A 25 -10.01 -0.13 -11.55
C ASP A 25 -10.00 -0.08 -10.01
N ILE A 26 -8.83 0.17 -9.41
CA ILE A 26 -8.66 0.26 -7.94
C ILE A 26 -8.98 1.64 -7.38
N ASP A 27 -8.87 2.71 -8.16
CA ASP A 27 -9.10 4.10 -7.73
C ASP A 27 -10.53 4.34 -7.22
N ASP A 28 -11.53 3.89 -7.97
CA ASP A 28 -12.95 4.00 -7.58
C ASP A 28 -13.26 3.18 -6.31
N MET A 29 -12.60 2.03 -6.15
CA MET A 29 -12.75 1.17 -4.97
C MET A 29 -12.08 1.81 -3.74
N PHE A 30 -10.93 2.42 -3.92
CA PHE A 30 -10.24 3.15 -2.86
C PHE A 30 -11.08 4.33 -2.34
N ASP A 31 -11.66 5.12 -3.25
CA ASP A 31 -12.56 6.22 -2.88
C ASP A 31 -13.86 5.74 -2.24
N SER A 32 -14.41 4.63 -2.73
CA SER A 32 -15.65 4.04 -2.19
C SER A 32 -15.45 3.43 -0.81
N GLY A 33 -14.32 2.78 -0.58
CA GLY A 33 -13.91 2.27 0.73
C GLY A 33 -13.76 3.41 1.73
N TYR A 34 -13.09 4.52 1.36
CA TYR A 34 -13.00 5.70 2.21
C TYR A 34 -14.36 6.32 2.53
N LYS A 35 -15.23 6.52 1.52
CA LYS A 35 -16.59 7.05 1.74
C LYS A 35 -17.36 6.22 2.77
N THR A 36 -17.27 4.90 2.67
CA THR A 36 -17.95 3.97 3.57
C THR A 36 -17.34 4.04 4.96
N ALA A 37 -16.00 4.02 5.04
CA ALA A 37 -15.27 4.04 6.30
C ALA A 37 -15.35 5.39 7.02
N TYR A 38 -15.51 6.52 6.34
CA TYR A 38 -15.53 7.85 6.96
C TYR A 38 -16.92 8.50 7.00
N LYS A 39 -17.97 7.82 6.53
CA LYS A 39 -19.35 8.32 6.47
C LYS A 39 -19.83 9.02 7.75
N HIS A 40 -19.53 8.44 8.92
CA HIS A 40 -19.95 8.94 10.24
C HIS A 40 -18.81 9.60 11.03
N ARG A 41 -17.63 9.73 10.41
CA ARG A 41 -16.40 10.26 11.03
C ARG A 41 -16.05 11.64 10.49
N ASP A 42 -16.43 11.92 9.25
CA ASP A 42 -16.24 13.21 8.60
C ASP A 42 -17.29 14.23 9.09
N THR A 43 -16.92 15.05 10.05
CA THR A 43 -17.77 16.15 10.55
C THR A 43 -17.64 17.44 9.75
N SER A 44 -16.76 17.49 8.75
CA SER A 44 -16.35 18.73 8.07
C SER A 44 -17.43 19.32 7.16
N THR A 45 -18.38 18.50 6.68
CA THR A 45 -19.32 18.91 5.62
C THR A 45 -20.76 19.13 6.08
N GLY A 46 -21.10 18.85 7.34
CA GLY A 46 -22.46 19.01 7.87
C GLY A 46 -23.55 18.17 7.16
N ARG A 47 -23.16 17.28 6.24
CA ARG A 47 -24.02 16.33 5.53
C ARG A 47 -23.36 14.96 5.62
N GLU A 48 -23.90 14.10 6.47
CA GLU A 48 -23.46 12.72 6.78
C GLU A 48 -23.45 11.73 5.58
N LEU A 49 -23.43 12.21 4.34
CA LEU A 49 -23.77 11.38 3.17
C LEU A 49 -22.65 11.12 2.18
N LEU A 50 -21.55 11.88 2.14
CA LEU A 50 -20.42 11.56 1.24
C LEU A 50 -19.09 12.10 1.80
N ALA A 51 -18.41 11.33 2.64
CA ALA A 51 -17.04 11.66 3.05
C ALA A 51 -16.13 11.83 1.82
N ARG A 52 -15.24 12.82 1.84
CA ARG A 52 -14.27 13.07 0.77
C ARG A 52 -12.86 13.23 1.31
N TRP A 53 -11.86 12.88 0.51
CA TRP A 53 -10.47 13.22 0.79
C TRP A 53 -10.33 14.76 0.81
N GLN A 54 -9.59 15.30 1.77
CA GLN A 54 -9.29 16.73 1.85
C GLN A 54 -8.35 17.13 0.72
N HIS A 55 -7.29 16.33 0.55
CA HIS A 55 -6.31 16.45 -0.52
C HIS A 55 -6.07 15.08 -1.14
N THR A 56 -5.89 15.02 -2.46
CA THR A 56 -5.58 13.78 -3.16
C THR A 56 -4.87 14.05 -4.47
N PHE A 57 -4.00 13.13 -4.88
CA PHE A 57 -3.47 13.07 -6.23
C PHE A 57 -3.29 11.62 -6.67
N SER A 58 -3.20 11.38 -7.96
CA SER A 58 -2.94 10.06 -8.54
C SER A 58 -1.97 10.19 -9.70
N VAL A 59 -1.00 9.29 -9.78
CA VAL A 59 0.00 9.27 -10.85
C VAL A 59 0.07 7.87 -11.45
N LYS A 60 0.32 7.82 -12.76
CA LYS A 60 0.46 6.58 -13.52
C LYS A 60 1.88 6.48 -14.08
N SER A 61 2.48 5.30 -14.00
CA SER A 61 3.77 5.06 -14.65
C SER A 61 3.61 4.94 -16.16
N LYS A 62 4.74 4.90 -16.87
CA LYS A 62 4.82 4.32 -18.22
C LYS A 62 4.27 2.89 -18.23
N GLU A 63 3.82 2.47 -19.40
CA GLU A 63 3.41 1.10 -19.65
C GLU A 63 4.60 0.13 -19.52
N PHE A 64 4.34 -1.06 -18.98
CA PHE A 64 5.32 -2.14 -18.85
C PHE A 64 4.70 -3.52 -19.05
N ASP A 65 5.56 -4.51 -19.26
CA ASP A 65 5.19 -5.93 -19.25
C ASP A 65 5.48 -6.53 -17.88
N ILE A 66 4.57 -7.40 -17.42
CA ILE A 66 4.72 -8.08 -16.13
C ILE A 66 5.96 -8.98 -16.19
N MET A 67 6.72 -9.00 -15.10
CA MET A 67 7.80 -9.97 -14.98
C MET A 67 7.20 -11.38 -14.88
N PRO A 68 7.58 -12.31 -15.76
CA PRO A 68 7.08 -13.68 -15.68
C PRO A 68 7.55 -14.35 -14.40
N GLU A 69 6.88 -15.45 -14.05
CA GLU A 69 7.28 -16.28 -12.90
C GLU A 69 8.74 -16.75 -13.02
N GLU A 70 9.49 -16.61 -11.93
CA GLU A 70 10.91 -16.99 -11.83
C GLU A 70 11.20 -17.69 -10.49
N ASP A 71 12.31 -18.42 -10.42
CA ASP A 71 12.73 -19.10 -9.19
C ASP A 71 13.06 -18.11 -8.04
N ALA A 72 13.48 -16.89 -8.39
CA ALA A 72 13.86 -15.87 -7.42
C ALA A 72 13.72 -14.46 -7.99
N LEU A 73 13.37 -13.50 -7.11
CA LEU A 73 13.34 -12.09 -7.45
C LEU A 73 14.78 -11.55 -7.66
N PRO A 74 15.09 -10.94 -8.81
CA PRO A 74 16.41 -10.33 -9.05
C PRO A 74 16.72 -9.22 -8.04
N ASP A 75 17.94 -9.24 -7.48
CA ASP A 75 18.45 -8.21 -6.55
C ASP A 75 18.26 -6.78 -7.07
N LEU A 76 18.44 -6.59 -8.38
CA LEU A 76 18.28 -5.29 -9.02
C LEU A 76 16.84 -4.78 -8.90
N LEU A 77 15.85 -5.66 -9.07
CA LEU A 77 14.43 -5.31 -8.96
C LEU A 77 14.03 -5.09 -7.51
N GLN A 78 14.50 -5.91 -6.57
CA GLN A 78 14.26 -5.67 -5.14
C GLN A 78 14.83 -4.30 -4.71
N LYS A 79 16.06 -3.95 -5.13
CA LYS A 79 16.67 -2.64 -4.81
C LYS A 79 15.90 -1.47 -5.43
N ALA A 80 15.40 -1.64 -6.65
CA ALA A 80 14.59 -0.63 -7.32
C ALA A 80 13.25 -0.42 -6.60
N PHE A 81 12.60 -1.52 -6.20
CA PHE A 81 11.37 -1.49 -5.42
C PHE A 81 11.59 -0.84 -4.05
N ASP A 82 12.62 -1.26 -3.31
CA ASP A 82 12.97 -0.65 -2.02
C ASP A 82 13.19 0.86 -2.15
N SER A 83 13.89 1.29 -3.21
CA SER A 83 14.14 2.71 -3.50
C SER A 83 12.85 3.48 -3.79
N MET A 84 11.93 2.89 -4.55
CA MET A 84 10.60 3.44 -4.79
C MET A 84 9.83 3.58 -3.48
N MET A 85 9.77 2.53 -2.67
CA MET A 85 9.04 2.53 -1.39
C MET A 85 9.56 3.58 -0.40
N ASN A 86 10.88 3.79 -0.31
CA ASN A 86 11.45 4.86 0.52
C ASN A 86 10.97 6.26 0.15
N ARG A 87 10.64 6.46 -1.13
CA ARG A 87 10.17 7.76 -1.62
C ARG A 87 8.68 7.94 -1.42
N LEU A 88 7.91 6.84 -1.41
CA LEU A 88 6.45 6.88 -1.39
C LEU A 88 5.83 6.78 0.01
N VAL A 89 6.48 6.09 0.95
CA VAL A 89 5.85 5.69 2.23
C VAL A 89 6.03 6.72 3.36
N ASN A 90 7.01 7.61 3.26
CA ASN A 90 7.27 8.59 4.31
C ASN A 90 6.04 9.48 4.56
N GLY A 91 5.66 9.65 5.83
CA GLY A 91 4.48 10.40 6.23
C GLY A 91 3.14 9.70 5.97
N ILE A 92 3.13 8.48 5.41
CA ILE A 92 1.90 7.71 5.17
C ILE A 92 1.51 6.93 6.43
N ASP A 93 0.25 7.07 6.86
CA ASP A 93 -0.32 6.31 7.97
C ASP A 93 -0.69 4.89 7.58
N VAL A 94 -1.35 4.73 6.44
CA VAL A 94 -1.86 3.45 5.95
C VAL A 94 -1.48 3.29 4.48
N PHE A 95 -0.75 2.24 4.18
CA PHE A 95 -0.25 1.96 2.83
C PHE A 95 -0.79 0.64 2.30
N PHE A 96 -1.44 0.70 1.14
CA PHE A 96 -2.01 -0.43 0.42
C PHE A 96 -1.03 -0.83 -0.68
N CYS A 97 -0.59 -2.09 -0.70
CA CYS A 97 0.42 -2.53 -1.67
C CYS A 97 0.11 -3.94 -2.17
N ASP A 98 0.27 -4.15 -3.46
CA ASP A 98 0.31 -5.51 -4.01
C ASP A 98 1.60 -6.21 -3.56
N TYR A 99 1.47 -7.42 -3.02
CA TYR A 99 2.57 -8.20 -2.46
C TYR A 99 3.54 -8.69 -3.54
N ASN A 100 3.04 -8.91 -4.76
CA ASN A 100 3.77 -9.33 -5.95
C ASN A 100 3.74 -8.24 -7.05
N LEU A 101 3.79 -6.96 -6.67
CA LEU A 101 3.67 -5.82 -7.59
C LEU A 101 4.55 -6.00 -8.85
N ALA A 102 3.96 -5.92 -10.04
CA ALA A 102 4.62 -6.06 -11.33
C ALA A 102 5.28 -7.44 -11.63
N ILE A 103 5.00 -8.45 -10.81
CA ILE A 103 5.50 -9.83 -10.97
C ILE A 103 4.31 -10.78 -11.08
N GLU A 104 4.43 -11.79 -11.93
CA GLU A 104 3.49 -12.91 -11.98
C GLU A 104 3.50 -13.65 -10.63
N ALA A 105 2.38 -14.27 -10.25
CA ALA A 105 2.18 -14.76 -8.88
C ALA A 105 3.30 -15.74 -8.42
N ASP A 106 3.58 -15.74 -7.10
CA ASP A 106 4.53 -16.60 -6.33
C ASP A 106 5.87 -15.97 -5.89
N LEU A 107 6.21 -14.73 -6.32
CA LEU A 107 7.40 -14.01 -5.82
C LEU A 107 7.07 -12.72 -5.04
N PRO A 108 7.11 -12.75 -3.69
CA PRO A 108 6.79 -11.60 -2.87
C PRO A 108 7.90 -10.54 -2.82
N ILE A 109 7.61 -9.35 -3.37
CA ILE A 109 8.54 -8.21 -3.40
C ILE A 109 8.47 -7.33 -2.13
N CYS A 110 7.36 -7.42 -1.40
CA CYS A 110 7.04 -6.57 -0.26
C CYS A 110 7.55 -7.06 1.11
N ASN A 111 8.29 -8.17 1.17
CA ASN A 111 8.65 -8.87 2.42
C ASN A 111 9.22 -7.97 3.52
N ASN A 112 10.10 -7.04 3.15
CA ASN A 112 10.85 -6.23 4.12
C ASN A 112 10.22 -4.85 4.40
N VAL A 113 9.18 -4.47 3.65
CA VAL A 113 8.56 -3.14 3.73
C VAL A 113 7.94 -2.92 5.11
N MET A 114 7.21 -3.91 5.64
CA MET A 114 6.53 -3.76 6.93
C MET A 114 7.50 -3.55 8.10
N ASP A 115 8.63 -4.26 8.11
CA ASP A 115 9.63 -4.15 9.18
C ASP A 115 10.47 -2.88 9.08
N ARG A 116 10.60 -2.32 7.86
CA ARG A 116 11.30 -1.08 7.56
C ARG A 116 10.48 0.15 7.94
N PHE A 117 9.20 0.18 7.57
CA PHE A 117 8.30 1.32 7.78
C PHE A 117 7.35 1.07 8.94
N ARG A 118 7.92 0.92 10.14
CA ARG A 118 7.18 0.52 11.36
C ARG A 118 6.12 1.54 11.80
N SER A 119 6.23 2.77 11.32
CA SER A 119 5.27 3.85 11.58
C SER A 119 3.99 3.74 10.76
N THR A 120 4.03 2.97 9.66
CA THR A 120 2.94 2.81 8.68
C THR A 120 2.25 1.48 8.89
N ASP A 121 0.92 1.50 8.91
CA ASP A 121 0.11 0.28 8.86
C ASP A 121 -0.01 -0.18 7.40
N PHE A 122 0.01 -1.50 7.18
CA PHE A 122 0.05 -2.07 5.84
C PHE A 122 -1.17 -2.91 5.52
N VAL A 123 -1.67 -2.75 4.29
CA VAL A 123 -2.67 -3.63 3.68
C VAL A 123 -2.03 -4.25 2.45
N LEU A 124 -1.83 -5.56 2.46
CA LEU A 124 -1.14 -6.31 1.42
C LEU A 124 -2.13 -7.16 0.60
N PHE A 125 -2.10 -7.01 -0.72
CA PHE A 125 -2.91 -7.77 -1.68
C PHE A 125 -2.06 -8.82 -2.39
N SER A 126 -2.63 -9.81 -3.08
CA SER A 126 -1.88 -10.89 -3.77
C SER A 126 -1.14 -11.85 -2.84
N CYS A 127 -1.84 -12.30 -1.82
CA CYS A 127 -1.38 -13.33 -0.91
C CYS A 127 -2.08 -14.67 -1.20
N GLU A 128 -2.21 -15.06 -2.47
CA GLU A 128 -2.94 -16.28 -2.88
C GLU A 128 -2.41 -17.54 -2.18
N GLU A 129 -1.09 -17.65 -1.99
CA GLU A 129 -0.47 -18.73 -1.21
C GLU A 129 -0.84 -18.70 0.29
N LEU A 130 -1.06 -17.52 0.87
CA LEU A 130 -1.42 -17.35 2.29
C LEU A 130 -2.93 -17.40 2.52
N ILE A 131 -3.73 -17.07 1.48
CA ILE A 131 -5.18 -16.81 1.57
C ILE A 131 -5.99 -17.94 0.92
N GLY A 132 -5.40 -18.65 -0.05
CA GLY A 132 -6.03 -19.73 -0.79
C GLY A 132 -7.15 -19.28 -1.74
N ASN A 133 -7.47 -20.15 -2.71
CA ASN A 133 -8.51 -19.92 -3.72
C ASN A 133 -9.94 -20.23 -3.28
N ASP A 134 -10.18 -20.38 -1.98
CA ASP A 134 -11.51 -20.72 -1.48
C ASP A 134 -12.46 -19.50 -1.59
N PRO A 135 -13.52 -19.56 -2.41
CA PRO A 135 -14.48 -18.46 -2.57
C PRO A 135 -15.30 -18.18 -1.31
N THR A 136 -15.36 -19.10 -0.35
CA THR A 136 -16.04 -18.93 0.93
C THR A 136 -15.22 -18.13 1.94
N THR A 137 -13.92 -17.98 1.68
CA THR A 137 -13.01 -17.26 2.54
C THR A 137 -13.21 -15.75 2.42
N GLN A 138 -13.30 -15.06 3.57
CA GLN A 138 -13.54 -13.61 3.61
C GLN A 138 -12.48 -12.83 2.81
N PRO A 139 -12.84 -11.70 2.18
CA PRO A 139 -11.92 -10.93 1.31
C PRO A 139 -10.65 -10.44 2.03
N TYR A 140 -10.75 -10.20 3.34
CA TYR A 140 -9.62 -9.93 4.24
C TYR A 140 -9.52 -11.11 5.22
N MET A 141 -8.36 -11.74 5.31
CA MET A 141 -8.24 -12.98 6.09
C MET A 141 -7.52 -12.82 7.42
N VAL A 142 -6.52 -11.95 7.49
CA VAL A 142 -5.66 -11.89 8.66
C VAL A 142 -5.37 -10.43 8.98
N SER A 143 -5.91 -9.97 10.10
CA SER A 143 -5.45 -8.76 10.79
C SER A 143 -4.61 -9.22 11.97
N TYR A 144 -3.33 -8.86 11.99
CA TYR A 144 -2.54 -8.96 13.21
C TYR A 144 -1.88 -7.63 13.55
N ALA A 145 -1.85 -7.35 14.84
CA ALA A 145 -1.15 -6.24 15.42
C ALA A 145 0.21 -6.73 15.93
N ALA A 146 1.29 -6.23 15.33
CA ALA A 146 2.64 -6.51 15.81
C ALA A 146 3.17 -5.30 16.61
N PRO A 147 3.89 -5.50 17.74
CA PRO A 147 4.54 -4.39 18.42
C PRO A 147 5.51 -3.66 17.48
N ARG A 148 5.38 -2.33 17.36
CA ARG A 148 6.29 -1.50 16.53
C ARG A 148 7.72 -1.53 17.04
N TYR A 149 7.86 -1.55 18.37
CA TYR A 149 9.14 -1.48 19.05
C TYR A 149 9.19 -2.51 20.19
N PRO A 150 9.39 -3.80 19.87
CA PRO A 150 9.28 -4.90 20.84
C PRO A 150 10.28 -4.78 22.01
N ASN A 151 11.33 -3.98 21.85
CA ASN A 151 12.37 -3.76 22.87
C ASN A 151 12.22 -2.43 23.62
N SER A 152 11.11 -1.72 23.46
CA SER A 152 10.85 -0.45 24.13
C SER A 152 9.63 -0.56 25.05
N SER A 153 9.48 0.36 26.00
CA SER A 153 8.26 0.49 26.82
C SER A 153 7.06 1.04 26.04
N ASN A 154 7.22 1.28 24.74
CA ASN A 154 6.21 1.87 23.87
C ASN A 154 5.21 0.78 23.43
N SER A 155 3.91 1.04 23.66
CA SER A 155 2.80 0.12 23.40
C SER A 155 2.23 0.21 21.98
N GLY A 156 2.94 0.85 21.05
CA GLY A 156 2.44 1.09 19.69
C GLY A 156 2.37 -0.21 18.87
N SER A 157 1.27 -0.37 18.13
CA SER A 157 1.03 -1.53 17.28
C SER A 157 1.08 -1.16 15.79
N GLN A 158 1.74 -1.97 14.97
CA GLN A 158 1.62 -1.91 13.52
C GLN A 158 0.55 -2.90 13.11
N HIS A 159 -0.48 -2.42 12.41
CA HIS A 159 -1.50 -3.28 11.84
C HIS A 159 -1.06 -3.78 10.48
N ARG A 160 -1.30 -5.07 10.23
CA ARG A 160 -1.02 -5.71 8.95
C ARG A 160 -2.26 -6.50 8.53
N ILE A 161 -2.82 -6.14 7.38
CA ILE A 161 -3.99 -6.80 6.79
C ILE A 161 -3.57 -7.50 5.50
N TYR A 162 -3.89 -8.79 5.39
CA TYR A 162 -3.69 -9.57 4.17
C TYR A 162 -5.04 -9.76 3.47
N SER A 163 -5.10 -9.37 2.20
CA SER A 163 -6.32 -9.29 1.41
C SER A 163 -6.21 -10.05 0.08
N LYS A 164 -7.35 -10.57 -0.40
CA LYS A 164 -7.49 -11.11 -1.76
C LYS A 164 -7.22 -10.03 -2.81
N THR A 165 -6.70 -10.44 -3.96
CA THR A 165 -6.50 -9.62 -5.16
C THR A 165 -7.82 -9.46 -5.90
N ASP A 166 -8.67 -8.58 -5.38
CA ASP A 166 -9.97 -8.29 -5.96
C ASP A 166 -10.32 -6.82 -5.71
N PRO A 167 -10.84 -6.08 -6.71
CA PRO A 167 -11.19 -4.67 -6.54
C PRO A 167 -12.16 -4.42 -5.38
N PHE A 168 -13.13 -5.31 -5.14
CA PHE A 168 -14.05 -5.16 -4.02
C PHE A 168 -13.35 -5.38 -2.67
N ALA A 169 -12.31 -6.22 -2.62
CA ALA A 169 -11.48 -6.39 -1.43
C ALA A 169 -10.74 -5.11 -1.03
N PHE A 170 -10.31 -4.25 -1.99
CA PHE A 170 -9.72 -2.94 -1.68
C PHE A 170 -10.69 -2.04 -0.90
N SER A 171 -11.95 -1.97 -1.34
CA SER A 171 -12.99 -1.20 -0.64
C SER A 171 -13.20 -1.68 0.79
N LEU A 172 -13.23 -2.99 0.99
CA LEU A 172 -13.43 -3.60 2.31
C LEU A 172 -12.22 -3.40 3.23
N ALA A 173 -11.01 -3.46 2.68
CA ALA A 173 -9.78 -3.35 3.46
C ALA A 173 -9.61 -1.97 4.11
N ILE A 174 -10.06 -0.89 3.45
CA ILE A 174 -10.10 0.46 4.07
C ILE A 174 -10.99 0.46 5.32
N ASN A 175 -12.18 -0.13 5.24
CA ASN A 175 -13.07 -0.19 6.39
C ASN A 175 -12.48 -1.07 7.51
N ALA A 176 -11.86 -2.19 7.15
CA ALA A 176 -11.21 -3.09 8.09
C ALA A 176 -10.09 -2.39 8.87
N ILE A 177 -9.18 -1.68 8.18
CA ILE A 177 -8.07 -0.99 8.84
C ILE A 177 -8.54 0.18 9.71
N VAL A 178 -9.53 0.94 9.25
CA VAL A 178 -10.13 2.03 10.05
C VAL A 178 -10.77 1.46 11.33
N THR A 179 -11.57 0.40 11.20
CA THR A 179 -12.21 -0.27 12.35
C THR A 179 -11.18 -0.86 13.31
N GLN A 180 -10.11 -1.46 12.80
CA GLN A 180 -9.05 -2.01 13.63
C GLN A 180 -8.34 -0.90 14.43
N ARG A 181 -7.98 0.20 13.77
CA ARG A 181 -7.36 1.36 14.44
C ARG A 181 -8.26 1.90 15.55
N GLU A 182 -9.58 1.95 15.34
CA GLU A 182 -10.51 2.37 16.39
C GLU A 182 -10.60 1.43 17.58
N ARG A 183 -10.69 0.11 17.33
CA ARG A 183 -10.72 -0.91 18.40
C ARG A 183 -9.52 -0.80 19.33
N ASP A 184 -8.38 -0.41 18.76
CA ASP A 184 -7.14 -0.29 19.49
C ASP A 184 -6.93 1.14 20.02
N ASN A 185 -8.00 1.95 20.13
CA ASN A 185 -7.99 3.35 20.59
C ASN A 185 -7.02 4.25 19.81
N LEU A 186 -6.85 3.98 18.51
CA LEU A 186 -5.91 4.66 17.62
C LEU A 186 -4.44 4.47 18.05
N ASN A 187 -4.15 3.47 18.90
CA ASN A 187 -2.78 3.12 19.28
C ASN A 187 -2.01 2.47 18.13
N GLY A 188 -2.71 1.83 17.19
CA GLY A 188 -2.12 1.54 15.91
C GLY A 188 -2.33 2.70 14.96
N GLY A 189 -1.19 3.23 14.51
CA GLY A 189 -1.08 4.53 13.89
C GLY A 189 -1.22 5.69 14.89
N HIS A 190 -0.05 6.07 15.44
CA HIS A 190 0.31 7.24 16.25
C HIS A 190 0.17 7.16 17.79
N ILE A 191 1.30 6.96 18.47
CA ILE A 191 1.51 7.50 19.83
C ILE A 191 1.93 8.95 19.69
N ARG A 192 0.95 9.85 19.59
CA ARG A 192 1.14 11.29 19.35
C ARG A 192 2.14 11.98 20.28
N SER A 193 2.50 11.39 21.41
CA SER A 193 3.37 11.99 22.43
C SER A 193 4.88 11.82 22.21
N GLU A 194 5.33 11.07 21.19
CA GLU A 194 6.79 10.87 20.93
C GLU A 194 7.20 11.19 19.46
N ILE A 195 6.33 11.84 18.68
CA ILE A 195 6.36 11.92 17.19
C ILE A 195 6.54 13.37 16.68
N ASP A 196 7.24 14.26 17.37
CA ASP A 196 7.48 15.60 16.79
C ASP A 196 8.35 15.54 15.51
N ALA A 197 9.18 14.50 15.34
CA ALA A 197 10.08 14.38 14.19
C ALA A 197 9.46 13.69 12.95
N TYR A 198 8.41 12.88 13.09
CA TYR A 198 7.82 12.11 11.96
C TYR A 198 6.57 12.78 11.38
N ILE A 199 5.84 13.59 12.16
CA ILE A 199 4.78 14.48 11.63
C ILE A 199 5.39 15.57 10.72
N SER A 200 6.69 15.83 10.85
CA SER A 200 7.46 16.70 9.98
C SER A 200 8.12 16.01 8.78
N ASP A 201 7.95 14.69 8.59
CA ASP A 201 8.47 14.04 7.39
C ASP A 201 7.66 14.50 6.17
N ASN A 202 8.38 15.00 5.17
CA ASN A 202 7.75 15.50 3.95
C ASN A 202 7.05 14.34 3.23
N ILE A 203 5.73 14.44 3.18
CA ILE A 203 4.89 13.58 2.35
C ILE A 203 5.28 13.80 0.89
N VAL A 204 5.35 12.71 0.14
CA VAL A 204 5.71 12.75 -1.28
C VAL A 204 4.73 13.60 -2.07
N ASN A 205 5.26 14.47 -2.93
CA ASN A 205 4.44 15.24 -3.86
C ASN A 205 4.20 14.48 -5.18
N GLU A 206 3.25 14.96 -5.98
CA GLU A 206 2.84 14.32 -7.24
C GLU A 206 4.01 14.05 -8.20
N GLN A 207 4.90 15.04 -8.40
CA GLN A 207 6.04 14.91 -9.32
C GLN A 207 7.06 13.89 -8.82
N GLU A 208 7.32 13.89 -7.52
CA GLU A 208 8.24 12.92 -6.91
C GLU A 208 7.68 11.50 -6.97
N ALA A 209 6.38 11.34 -6.74
CA ALA A 209 5.70 10.06 -6.84
C ALA A 209 5.76 9.51 -8.27
N GLU A 210 5.45 10.34 -9.28
CA GLU A 210 5.55 9.96 -10.69
C GLU A 210 6.99 9.57 -11.06
N LEU A 211 7.98 10.34 -10.62
CA LEU A 211 9.38 10.00 -10.84
C LEU A 211 9.77 8.67 -10.18
N ALA A 212 9.26 8.38 -8.97
CA ALA A 212 9.59 7.17 -8.24
C ALA A 212 9.06 5.91 -8.94
N ILE A 213 7.78 5.92 -9.33
CA ILE A 213 7.18 4.77 -10.01
C ILE A 213 7.78 4.55 -11.41
N ASN A 214 8.10 5.63 -12.12
CA ASN A 214 8.73 5.52 -13.45
C ASN A 214 10.17 5.02 -13.38
N GLN A 215 10.93 5.37 -12.35
CA GLN A 215 12.28 4.83 -12.16
C GLN A 215 12.26 3.32 -11.92
N PHE A 216 11.30 2.83 -11.13
CA PHE A 216 11.12 1.39 -10.93
C PHE A 216 10.76 0.70 -12.26
N VAL A 217 9.79 1.25 -13.00
CA VAL A 217 9.39 0.72 -14.31
C VAL A 217 10.54 0.71 -15.31
N ASP A 218 11.37 1.77 -15.36
CA ASP A 218 12.52 1.83 -16.25
C ASP A 218 13.56 0.72 -15.93
N VAL A 219 13.73 0.35 -14.66
CA VAL A 219 14.60 -0.77 -14.26
C VAL A 219 13.97 -2.11 -14.65
N LEU A 220 12.67 -2.29 -14.39
CA LEU A 220 11.91 -3.47 -14.78
C LEU A 220 11.98 -3.71 -16.30
N SER A 221 11.67 -2.70 -17.10
CA SER A 221 11.74 -2.80 -18.55
C SER A 221 13.14 -3.18 -19.02
N LYS A 222 14.20 -2.55 -18.49
CA LYS A 222 15.59 -2.90 -18.86
C LYS A 222 15.94 -4.34 -18.50
N TYR A 223 15.47 -4.83 -17.35
CA TYR A 223 15.64 -6.23 -16.97
C TYR A 223 14.98 -7.17 -17.98
N LEU A 224 13.71 -6.94 -18.31
CA LEU A 224 12.96 -7.80 -19.23
C LEU A 224 13.56 -7.82 -20.64
N HIS A 225 13.99 -6.66 -21.15
CA HIS A 225 14.67 -6.58 -22.45
C HIS A 225 15.99 -7.35 -22.44
N SER A 226 16.75 -7.27 -21.34
CA SER A 226 18.02 -8.00 -21.20
C SER A 226 17.80 -9.50 -21.12
N LYS A 227 16.76 -9.94 -20.39
CA LYS A 227 16.39 -11.35 -20.27
C LYS A 227 15.95 -11.94 -21.63
N ALA A 228 15.04 -11.26 -22.34
CA ALA A 228 14.59 -11.69 -23.66
C ALA A 228 15.76 -11.83 -24.67
N ALA A 229 16.78 -10.97 -24.58
CA ALA A 229 17.97 -11.06 -25.42
C ALA A 229 18.91 -12.24 -25.06
N ILE A 230 18.85 -12.72 -23.82
CA ILE A 230 19.58 -13.91 -23.37
C ILE A 230 18.85 -15.17 -23.84
N ASP A 231 17.53 -15.24 -23.64
CA ASP A 231 16.71 -16.41 -23.96
C ASP A 231 16.59 -16.67 -25.47
N ALA A 232 16.84 -15.66 -26.31
CA ALA A 232 16.82 -15.77 -27.77
C ALA A 232 18.12 -16.34 -28.39
N LYS A 233 19.12 -16.69 -27.57
CA LYS A 233 20.41 -17.26 -28.01
C LYS A 233 20.51 -18.75 -27.75
#